data_AF-A0A966R8K7-F1
#
_entry.id   AF-A0A966R8K7-F1
#
_cell.length_a   1.000
_cell.length_b   1.000
_cell.length_c   1.000
_cell.angle_alpha   90.00
_cell.angle_beta   90.00
_cell.angle_gamma   90.00
#
_symmetry.space_group_name_H-M   'P 1'
#
loop_
_entity.id
_entity.type
_entity.pdbx_description
1 polymer ?
#
loop_
_entity_poly.entity_id
_entity_poly.type
_entity_poly.pdbx_seq_one_letter_code
_entity_poly.pdbx_strand_id
1 'polypeptide(L)'
;MSEKKIRNPVTNRLIRIGGKTHTDLLLAGLVGPDAPVVATAEPFIAPPVRLPRRFKKYPVDRSDAPWGKKKPHTIPERRFVRERCGEGCFLDPDRLKFPICNKTMPCTYNARAITRAVPSRAGEWKYRTVLAKARELADRLGLSRSRSS
;
A
#
# COMPACT_ATOMS: atom_id res chain seq x y z
N MET A 1 -29.75 21.75 -0.17
CA MET A 1 -30.21 20.41 0.28
C MET A 1 -28.99 19.65 0.80
N SER A 2 -28.94 19.32 2.09
CA SER A 2 -27.79 18.64 2.69
C SER A 2 -27.71 17.19 2.20
N GLU A 3 -26.58 16.79 1.62
CA GLU A 3 -26.35 15.39 1.20
C GLU A 3 -26.42 14.46 2.41
N LYS A 4 -27.40 13.56 2.42
CA LYS A 4 -27.48 12.50 3.43
C LYS A 4 -26.33 11.51 3.23
N LYS A 5 -25.60 11.21 4.31
CA LYS A 5 -24.45 10.28 4.32
C LYS A 5 -24.68 9.23 5.41
N ILE A 6 -24.22 8.00 5.15
CA ILE A 6 -24.19 6.91 6.14
C ILE A 6 -22.77 6.40 6.33
N ARG A 7 -22.51 5.72 7.45
CA ARG A 7 -21.22 5.08 7.72
C ARG A 7 -21.20 3.69 7.09
N ASN A 8 -20.22 3.42 6.25
CA ASN A 8 -20.02 2.10 5.66
C ASN A 8 -19.55 1.11 6.75
N PRO A 9 -20.27 0.00 6.99
CA PRO A 9 -19.94 -0.94 8.07
C PRO A 9 -18.63 -1.71 7.84
N VAL A 10 -18.19 -1.87 6.59
CA VAL A 10 -16.97 -2.60 6.23
C VAL A 10 -15.72 -1.72 6.36
N THR A 11 -15.82 -0.44 5.99
CA THR A 11 -14.66 0.47 5.90
C THR A 11 -14.66 1.59 6.93
N ASN A 12 -15.75 1.75 7.68
CA ASN A 12 -15.99 2.81 8.65
C ASN A 12 -15.91 4.25 8.09
N ARG A 13 -16.03 4.40 6.77
CA ARG A 13 -16.02 5.69 6.06
C ARG A 13 -17.43 6.23 5.87
N LEU A 14 -17.59 7.56 5.87
CA LEU A 14 -18.84 8.19 5.45
C LEU A 14 -18.99 8.09 3.94
N ILE A 15 -20.13 7.56 3.49
CA ILE A 15 -20.49 7.40 2.09
C ILE A 15 -21.82 8.13 1.82
N ARG A 16 -22.00 8.60 0.59
CA ARG A 16 -23.22 9.30 0.16
C ARG A 16 -24.35 8.30 -0.06
N ILE A 17 -25.54 8.58 0.49
CA ILE A 17 -26.75 7.80 0.23
C ILE A 17 -27.13 7.94 -1.25
N GLY A 18 -27.38 6.81 -1.91
CA GLY A 18 -27.70 6.75 -3.35
C GLY A 18 -26.48 6.75 -4.28
N GLY A 19 -25.25 6.81 -3.76
CA GLY A 19 -24.04 6.61 -4.56
C GLY A 19 -23.74 5.13 -4.82
N LYS A 20 -22.86 4.82 -5.78
CA LYS A 20 -22.50 3.43 -6.15
C LYS A 20 -22.15 2.56 -4.94
N THR A 21 -21.28 3.04 -4.04
CA THR A 21 -20.90 2.31 -2.83
C THR A 21 -22.08 2.04 -1.89
N HIS A 22 -23.07 2.92 -1.83
CA HIS A 22 -24.27 2.71 -1.05
C HIS A 22 -25.16 1.63 -1.70
N THR A 23 -25.32 1.67 -3.02
CA THR A 23 -26.06 0.65 -3.79
C THR A 23 -25.41 -0.73 -3.67
N ASP A 24 -24.08 -0.81 -3.78
CA ASP A 24 -23.33 -2.06 -3.65
C ASP A 24 -23.54 -2.69 -2.26
N LEU A 25 -23.60 -1.86 -1.19
CA LEU A 25 -23.87 -2.33 0.17
C LEU A 25 -25.32 -2.75 0.39
N LEU A 26 -26.29 -2.05 -0.23
CA LEU A 26 -27.71 -2.43 -0.21
C LEU A 26 -27.90 -3.80 -0.88
N LEU A 27 -27.32 -4.00 -2.06
CA LEU A 27 -27.36 -5.28 -2.78
C LEU A 27 -26.70 -6.41 -1.99
N ALA A 28 -25.66 -6.10 -1.23
CA ALA A 28 -25.00 -7.05 -0.34
C ALA A 28 -25.75 -7.31 0.99
N GLY A 29 -26.88 -6.64 1.23
CA GLY A 29 -27.66 -6.77 2.47
C GLY A 29 -26.96 -6.21 3.72
N LEU A 30 -25.92 -5.37 3.53
CA LEU A 30 -25.09 -4.84 4.62
C LEU A 30 -25.62 -3.51 5.19
N VAL A 31 -26.56 -2.88 4.51
CA VAL A 31 -27.27 -1.66 4.95
C VAL A 31 -28.73 -1.79 4.53
N GLY A 32 -29.67 -1.33 5.35
CA GLY A 32 -31.12 -1.46 5.10
C GLY A 32 -31.90 -1.91 6.34
N PRO A 33 -33.24 -1.94 6.29
CA PRO A 33 -34.08 -2.36 7.41
C PRO A 33 -33.87 -3.82 7.80
N ASP A 34 -33.56 -4.68 6.82
CA ASP A 34 -33.29 -6.11 7.03
C ASP A 34 -31.80 -6.42 7.21
N ALA A 35 -30.94 -5.39 7.23
CA ALA A 35 -29.53 -5.60 7.46
C ALA A 35 -29.35 -6.12 8.89
N PRO A 36 -28.54 -7.18 9.10
CA PRO A 36 -28.27 -7.66 10.44
C PRO A 36 -27.75 -6.49 11.27
N VAL A 37 -28.35 -6.27 12.46
CA VAL A 37 -27.88 -5.26 13.41
C VAL A 37 -26.43 -5.63 13.72
N VAL A 38 -25.50 -4.94 13.06
CA VAL A 38 -24.08 -5.26 13.20
C VAL A 38 -23.73 -4.88 14.63
N ALA A 39 -23.72 -5.88 15.51
CA ALA A 39 -23.13 -5.81 16.83
C ALA A 39 -21.77 -5.16 16.63
N THR A 40 -21.64 -3.93 17.16
CA THR A 40 -20.42 -3.14 17.29
C THR A 40 -19.25 -3.77 16.55
N ALA A 41 -19.07 -3.42 15.27
CA ALA A 41 -17.98 -3.95 14.47
C ALA A 41 -16.68 -3.81 15.26
N GLU A 42 -16.16 -4.94 15.75
CA GLU A 42 -14.92 -4.94 16.50
C GLU A 42 -13.86 -4.25 15.63
N PRO A 43 -13.07 -3.32 16.19
CA PRO A 43 -12.06 -2.64 15.42
C PRO A 43 -11.17 -3.70 14.79
N PHE A 44 -11.07 -3.72 13.46
CA PHE A 44 -10.15 -4.61 12.76
C PHE A 44 -8.72 -4.34 13.25
N ILE A 45 -8.24 -5.19 14.15
CA ILE A 45 -6.85 -5.20 14.58
C ILE A 45 -6.09 -5.88 13.45
N ALA A 46 -5.55 -5.08 12.53
CA ALA A 46 -4.68 -5.62 11.49
C ALA A 46 -3.56 -6.42 12.16
N PRO A 47 -3.28 -7.66 11.70
CA PRO A 47 -2.21 -8.46 12.28
C PRO A 47 -0.91 -7.64 12.27
N PRO A 48 -0.04 -7.82 13.29
CA PRO A 48 1.21 -7.09 13.38
C PRO A 48 1.98 -7.25 12.08
N VAL A 49 2.35 -6.11 11.51
CA VAL A 49 2.97 -6.02 10.19
C VAL A 49 4.36 -6.61 10.28
N ARG A 50 4.48 -7.90 9.99
CA ARG A 50 5.79 -8.54 9.87
C ARG A 50 6.23 -8.41 8.43
N LEU A 51 7.31 -7.67 8.21
CA LEU A 51 8.10 -7.85 7.00
C LEU A 51 8.49 -9.34 6.88
N PRO A 52 8.49 -9.92 5.67
CA PRO A 52 9.01 -11.26 5.50
C PRO A 52 10.41 -11.31 6.12
N ARG A 53 10.64 -12.35 6.94
CA ARG A 53 11.86 -12.48 7.77
C ARG A 53 13.16 -12.36 6.94
N ARG A 54 13.10 -12.61 5.63
CA ARG A 54 14.21 -12.50 4.71
C ARG A 54 13.81 -11.66 3.49
N PHE A 55 14.13 -10.37 3.50
CA PHE A 55 14.26 -9.64 2.24
C PHE A 55 15.48 -10.18 1.50
N LYS A 56 15.35 -10.38 0.18
CA LYS A 56 16.50 -10.67 -0.65
C LYS A 56 17.45 -9.46 -0.58
N LYS A 57 18.75 -9.72 -0.39
CA LYS A 57 19.77 -8.66 -0.35
C LYS A 57 20.09 -8.22 -1.78
N TYR A 58 19.24 -7.34 -2.34
CA TYR A 58 19.54 -6.68 -3.61
C TYR A 58 20.44 -5.47 -3.38
N PRO A 59 21.37 -5.18 -4.32
CA PRO A 59 22.10 -3.92 -4.29
C PRO A 59 21.13 -2.75 -4.36
N VAL A 60 21.52 -1.63 -3.74
CA VAL A 60 20.69 -0.42 -3.68
C VAL A 60 21.16 0.58 -4.72
N ASP A 61 20.30 0.88 -5.68
CA ASP A 61 20.45 1.99 -6.61
C ASP A 61 20.18 3.31 -5.89
N ARG A 62 21.26 4.08 -5.71
CA ARG A 62 21.28 5.42 -5.09
C ARG A 62 21.37 6.55 -6.12
N SER A 63 21.25 6.25 -7.41
CA SER A 63 21.34 7.28 -8.45
C SER A 63 20.25 8.35 -8.32
N ASP A 64 20.54 9.53 -8.88
CA ASP A 64 19.62 10.66 -8.88
C ASP A 64 18.54 10.61 -9.95
N ALA A 65 18.53 9.53 -10.74
CA ALA A 65 17.51 9.32 -11.75
C ALA A 65 16.10 9.38 -11.13
N PRO A 66 15.15 10.07 -11.77
CA PRO A 66 13.80 10.17 -11.26
C PRO A 66 13.14 8.79 -11.22
N TRP A 67 12.50 8.48 -10.09
CA TRP A 67 11.80 7.20 -9.89
C TRP A 67 10.79 6.91 -11.01
N GLY A 68 10.15 7.95 -11.54
CA GLY A 68 9.24 7.86 -12.66
C GLY A 68 9.85 7.25 -13.93
N LYS A 69 11.17 7.25 -14.13
CA LYS A 69 11.82 6.59 -15.27
C LYS A 69 12.21 5.12 -14.99
N LYS A 70 12.39 4.78 -13.71
CA LYS A 70 12.93 3.48 -13.27
C LYS A 70 11.88 2.51 -12.76
N LYS A 71 10.70 3.01 -12.35
CA LYS A 71 9.64 2.18 -11.80
C LYS A 71 8.99 1.28 -12.86
N PRO A 72 8.49 0.09 -12.50
CA PRO A 72 7.54 -0.63 -13.33
C PRO A 72 6.20 0.13 -13.33
N HIS A 73 5.78 0.61 -14.50
CA HIS A 73 4.58 1.41 -14.69
C HIS A 73 3.35 0.53 -14.79
N THR A 74 3.42 -0.47 -15.67
CA THR A 74 2.27 -1.29 -16.08
C THR A 74 2.13 -2.54 -15.23
N ILE A 75 0.97 -3.17 -15.25
CA ILE A 75 0.75 -4.45 -14.57
C ILE A 75 1.66 -5.56 -15.12
N PRO A 76 1.85 -5.71 -16.45
CA PRO A 76 2.82 -6.66 -17.00
C PRO A 76 4.24 -6.43 -16.49
N GLU A 77 4.73 -5.19 -16.49
CA GLU A 77 6.07 -4.87 -15.98
C GLU A 77 6.20 -5.24 -14.49
N ARG A 78 5.16 -5.01 -13.69
CA ARG A 78 5.18 -5.36 -12.26
C ARG A 78 5.15 -6.86 -12.03
N ARG A 79 4.36 -7.61 -12.82
CA ARG A 79 4.36 -9.07 -12.79
C ARG A 79 5.74 -9.60 -13.14
N PHE A 80 6.36 -9.08 -14.21
CA PHE A 80 7.71 -9.43 -14.61
C PHE A 80 8.73 -9.20 -13.49
N VAL A 81 8.70 -8.03 -12.83
CA VAL A 81 9.58 -7.75 -11.69
C VAL A 81 9.31 -8.68 -10.52
N ARG A 82 8.05 -8.98 -10.19
CA ARG A 82 7.70 -9.93 -9.11
C ARG A 82 8.18 -11.33 -9.42
N GLU A 83 8.06 -11.79 -10.65
CA GLU A 83 8.48 -13.11 -11.07
C GLU A 83 10.01 -13.24 -11.02
N ARG A 84 10.74 -12.27 -11.56
CA ARG A 84 12.20 -12.30 -11.63
C ARG A 84 12.89 -11.98 -10.31
N CYS A 85 12.40 -10.97 -9.58
CA CYS A 85 13.02 -10.48 -8.36
C CYS A 85 12.28 -10.92 -7.08
N GLY A 86 11.15 -11.58 -7.21
CA GLY A 86 10.34 -12.01 -6.07
C GLY A 86 9.54 -10.89 -5.42
N GLU A 87 8.76 -11.28 -4.42
CA GLU A 87 7.84 -10.41 -3.69
C GLU A 87 8.52 -9.30 -2.91
N GLY A 88 9.79 -9.49 -2.54
CA GLY A 88 10.60 -8.50 -1.84
C GLY A 88 10.81 -7.19 -2.62
N CYS A 89 10.41 -7.12 -3.89
CA CYS A 89 10.40 -5.90 -4.70
C CYS A 89 9.11 -5.07 -4.59
N PHE A 90 8.17 -5.49 -3.76
CA PHE A 90 6.92 -4.81 -3.48
C PHE A 90 6.66 -4.77 -1.98
N LEU A 91 6.07 -3.68 -1.50
CA LEU A 91 5.65 -3.60 -0.09
C LEU A 91 4.22 -4.12 0.14
N ASP A 92 3.48 -4.29 -0.96
CA ASP A 92 2.17 -4.93 -1.07
C ASP A 92 2.16 -5.87 -2.31
N PRO A 93 2.83 -7.03 -2.21
CA PRO A 93 3.05 -7.94 -3.33
C PRO A 93 1.74 -8.60 -3.83
N ASP A 94 0.79 -8.88 -2.94
CA ASP A 94 -0.49 -9.48 -3.28
C ASP A 94 -1.27 -8.63 -4.29
N ARG A 95 -1.19 -7.31 -4.15
CA ARG A 95 -1.86 -6.34 -5.03
C ARG A 95 -0.94 -5.76 -6.10
N LEU A 96 0.33 -6.21 -6.17
CA LEU A 96 1.37 -5.64 -7.03
C LEU A 96 1.49 -4.11 -6.87
N LYS A 97 1.37 -3.63 -5.63
CA LYS A 97 1.44 -2.20 -5.31
C LYS A 97 2.74 -1.86 -4.60
N PHE A 98 3.09 -0.58 -4.69
CA PHE A 98 4.29 -0.02 -4.07
C PHE A 98 5.57 -0.76 -4.49
N PRO A 99 5.90 -0.79 -5.80
CA PRO A 99 7.18 -1.32 -6.24
C PRO A 99 8.32 -0.49 -5.64
N ILE A 100 9.38 -1.19 -5.26
CA ILE A 100 10.60 -0.62 -4.67
C ILE A 100 11.87 -1.07 -5.39
N CYS A 101 11.76 -1.93 -6.41
CA CYS A 101 12.86 -2.29 -7.30
C CYS A 101 12.75 -1.61 -8.66
N ASN A 102 13.89 -1.39 -9.30
CA ASN A 102 13.93 -0.93 -10.69
C ASN A 102 13.31 -1.97 -11.65
N LYS A 103 12.73 -1.50 -12.76
CA LYS A 103 12.23 -2.37 -13.83
C LYS A 103 13.34 -3.01 -14.67
N THR A 104 14.53 -2.41 -14.65
CA THR A 104 15.72 -2.89 -15.37
C THR A 104 16.47 -3.91 -14.54
N MET A 105 17.05 -4.89 -15.23
CA MET A 105 17.93 -5.88 -14.60
C MET A 105 19.36 -5.33 -14.47
N PRO A 106 20.14 -5.77 -13.45
CA PRO A 106 19.78 -6.74 -12.40
C PRO A 106 18.82 -6.18 -11.34
N CYS A 107 18.17 -7.08 -10.59
CA CYS A 107 17.28 -6.72 -9.49
C CYS A 107 17.98 -5.80 -8.48
N THR A 108 17.50 -4.57 -8.38
CA THR A 108 18.10 -3.50 -7.58
C THR A 108 17.01 -2.78 -6.81
N TYR A 109 17.21 -2.58 -5.52
CA TYR A 109 16.35 -1.70 -4.73
C TYR A 109 16.58 -0.25 -5.11
N ASN A 110 15.52 0.53 -5.26
CA ASN A 110 15.63 1.94 -5.58
C ASN A 110 15.49 2.78 -4.30
N ALA A 111 16.55 3.50 -3.92
CA ALA A 111 16.56 4.28 -2.69
C ALA A 111 15.48 5.38 -2.68
N ARG A 112 15.24 6.05 -3.83
CA ARG A 112 14.20 7.09 -3.96
C ARG A 112 12.80 6.51 -3.86
N ALA A 113 12.59 5.29 -4.39
CA ALA A 113 11.31 4.60 -4.25
C ALA A 113 10.99 4.35 -2.77
N ILE A 114 11.95 3.76 -2.04
CA ILE A 114 11.80 3.36 -0.63
C ILE A 114 11.64 4.59 0.28
N THR A 115 12.46 5.63 0.10
CA THR A 115 12.53 6.77 1.03
C THR A 115 11.53 7.88 0.74
N ARG A 116 11.08 8.04 -0.51
CA ARG A 116 10.24 9.19 -0.91
C ARG A 116 8.95 8.77 -1.61
N ALA A 117 9.07 8.03 -2.72
CA ALA A 117 7.93 7.83 -3.61
C ALA A 117 6.84 6.93 -3.00
N VAL A 118 7.24 5.80 -2.43
CA VAL A 118 6.32 4.91 -1.72
C VAL A 118 5.76 5.63 -0.49
N PRO A 119 6.57 6.20 0.43
CA PRO A 119 6.02 6.85 1.62
C PRO A 119 5.01 7.96 1.31
N SER A 120 5.30 8.81 0.32
CA SER A 120 4.36 9.85 -0.11
C SER A 120 3.01 9.26 -0.54
N ARG A 121 3.04 8.29 -1.47
CA ARG A 121 1.80 7.68 -1.99
C ARG A 121 1.07 6.83 -0.95
N ALA A 122 1.81 6.09 -0.12
CA ALA A 122 1.22 5.30 0.96
C ALA A 122 0.58 6.21 2.01
N GLY A 123 1.17 7.37 2.30
CA GLY A 123 0.64 8.39 3.19
C GLY A 123 -0.65 9.01 2.70
N GLU A 124 -0.67 9.51 1.46
CA GLU A 124 -1.85 10.08 0.79
C GLU A 124 -3.06 9.12 0.85
N TRP A 125 -2.81 7.81 0.70
CA TRP A 125 -3.84 6.78 0.68
C TRP A 125 -4.01 6.04 2.02
N LYS A 126 -3.36 6.51 3.08
CA LYS A 126 -3.43 5.98 4.46
C LYS A 126 -3.05 4.49 4.59
N TYR A 127 -2.15 3.98 3.76
CA TYR A 127 -1.56 2.63 3.89
C TYR A 127 -0.51 2.60 5.02
N ARG A 128 -0.96 2.64 6.28
CA ARG A 128 -0.09 2.67 7.48
C ARG A 128 0.90 1.50 7.53
N THR A 129 0.44 0.31 7.18
CA THR A 129 1.27 -0.91 7.05
C THR A 129 2.42 -0.70 6.07
N VAL A 130 2.15 -0.17 4.88
CA VAL A 130 3.17 0.06 3.85
C VAL A 130 4.17 1.12 4.29
N LEU A 131 3.72 2.16 5.00
CA LEU A 131 4.62 3.17 5.58
C LEU A 131 5.59 2.57 6.60
N ALA A 132 5.09 1.74 7.51
CA ALA A 132 5.93 1.07 8.50
C ALA A 132 6.96 0.16 7.81
N LYS A 133 6.52 -0.65 6.84
CA LYS A 133 7.39 -1.51 6.03
C LYS A 133 8.47 -0.71 5.28
N ALA A 134 8.12 0.42 4.68
CA ALA A 134 9.06 1.26 3.95
C ALA A 134 10.12 1.87 4.87
N ARG A 135 9.73 2.32 6.06
CA ARG A 135 10.65 2.87 7.08
C ARG A 135 11.61 1.81 7.58
N GLU A 136 11.09 0.66 8.01
CA GLU A 136 11.93 -0.45 8.47
C GLU A 136 12.90 -0.92 7.37
N LEU A 137 12.45 -0.98 6.12
CA LEU A 137 13.33 -1.31 5.00
C LEU A 137 14.40 -0.23 4.76
N ALA A 138 14.05 1.05 4.87
CA ALA A 138 15.01 2.14 4.76
C ALA A 138 16.08 2.06 5.86
N ASP A 139 15.68 1.81 7.11
CA ASP A 139 16.59 1.66 8.25
C ASP A 139 17.55 0.49 8.04
N ARG A 140 17.03 -0.69 7.64
CA ARG A 140 17.83 -1.88 7.34
C ARG A 140 18.84 -1.68 6.21
N LEU A 141 18.53 -0.82 5.24
CA LEU A 141 19.39 -0.51 4.10
C LEU A 141 20.30 0.71 4.34
N GLY A 142 20.25 1.32 5.52
CA GLY A 142 21.00 2.55 5.82
C GLY A 142 20.61 3.74 4.94
N LEU A 143 19.33 3.82 4.57
CA LEU A 143 18.76 4.89 3.73
C LEU A 143 17.95 5.91 4.55
N SER A 144 17.72 5.63 5.83
CA SER A 144 17.12 6.56 6.75
C SER A 144 17.98 7.82 6.81
N ARG A 145 17.37 8.99 6.56
CA ARG A 145 18.01 10.26 6.88
C ARG A 145 18.28 10.24 8.39
N SER A 146 19.54 10.42 8.78
CA SER A 146 19.85 10.87 10.13
C SER A 146 18.89 12.02 10.44
N ARG A 147 18.11 11.87 11.50
CA ARG A 147 17.46 13.04 12.09
C ARG A 147 18.62 13.86 12.63
N SER A 148 19.08 14.86 11.88
CA SER A 148 19.82 15.95 12.48
C SER A 148 18.89 16.53 13.53
N SER A 149 19.30 16.38 14.79
CA SER A 149 18.62 16.88 15.99
C SER A 149 18.25 18.35 15.89
#